data_AF-A0A938RXP8-F1
#
_entry.id   AF-A0A938RXP8-F1
#
_cell.length_a   1.000
_cell.length_b   1.000
_cell.length_c   1.000
_cell.angle_alpha   90.00
_cell.angle_beta   90.00
_cell.angle_gamma   90.00
#
_symmetry.space_group_name_H-M   'P 1'
#
loop_
_entity.id
_entity.type
_entity.pdbx_description
1 polymer ?
#
loop_
_entity_poly.entity_id
_entity_poly.type
_entity_poly.pdbx_seq_one_letter_code
_entity_poly.pdbx_strand_id
1 'polypeptide(L)'
;MELLASKVPERRAACQEKIVALRQIDYDAARPDGKAAAGEALLEALLSHADALADAGDAAAAIDPCRKALGIATALKSDMRPAILARMDRLTARAKTDQKVAAIRARLAAAPADAAVRTELVKALLVDLDDPAEAATVVDASLEPALQKYVPAAARGVEQTPELACVQLGDWYRGLADQAPPAAKPAMIARARAYYQRFLSLHAAEDVERAQAVLTLKKLDEAAGGPPRPGPAGKAPAAGPDALAAGQWHDILKLVDTTRDPATGSIPLNWQRQGAAVVCANPGYDYSHITVPVVPQGSYEVQATFSLGRSHGHVGLYLPAGSASVLLHIDGSGPSGLEYVNNQPVYMTGAATVTTLAVSRAYTVEARVTLKGDQAEILAALDGKPIVRWSGPQSALSAYYHTDKRCLGLRAYYTTATFGALRLRPLGEEARLRSDPKASPWPTPPSKSGPTPAPAPPAGKPAPPAPGK
;
A
#
# COMPACT_ATOMS: atom_id res chain seq x y z
N MET A 1 -8.71 16.26 -17.28
CA MET A 1 -9.47 15.93 -16.06
C MET A 1 -8.61 15.20 -15.04
N GLU A 2 -7.83 14.20 -15.44
CA GLU A 2 -6.93 13.43 -14.56
C GLU A 2 -5.91 14.30 -13.80
N LEU A 3 -5.26 15.25 -14.49
CA LEU A 3 -4.33 16.17 -13.84
C LEU A 3 -5.01 16.99 -12.73
N LEU A 4 -6.23 17.47 -12.96
CA LEU A 4 -6.98 18.24 -11.96
C LEU A 4 -7.37 17.36 -10.77
N ALA A 5 -7.81 16.13 -11.03
CA ALA A 5 -8.15 15.15 -9.99
C ALA A 5 -6.94 14.82 -9.09
N SER A 6 -5.72 14.83 -9.64
CA SER A 6 -4.48 14.59 -8.90
C SER A 6 -4.01 15.80 -8.08
N LYS A 7 -4.31 17.03 -8.52
CA LYS A 7 -3.81 18.27 -7.91
C LYS A 7 -4.76 18.88 -6.89
N VAL A 8 -6.05 18.52 -6.95
CA VAL A 8 -7.11 19.10 -6.12
C VAL A 8 -7.97 17.96 -5.57
N PRO A 9 -7.54 17.30 -4.48
CA PRO A 9 -8.20 16.09 -3.94
C PRO A 9 -9.70 16.28 -3.66
N GLU A 10 -10.10 17.45 -3.19
CA GLU A 10 -11.49 17.81 -2.91
C GLU A 10 -12.37 17.86 -4.18
N ARG A 11 -11.77 18.01 -5.37
CA ARG A 11 -12.49 17.96 -6.65
C ARG A 11 -12.35 16.62 -7.36
N ARG A 12 -11.70 15.63 -6.75
CA ARG A 12 -11.41 14.33 -7.37
C ARG A 12 -12.68 13.61 -7.81
N ALA A 13 -13.70 13.53 -6.95
CA ALA A 13 -14.97 12.88 -7.27
C ALA A 13 -15.66 13.53 -8.50
N ALA A 14 -15.84 14.85 -8.48
CA ALA A 14 -16.42 15.60 -9.60
C ALA A 14 -15.59 15.46 -10.90
N CYS A 15 -14.28 15.31 -10.80
CA CYS A 15 -13.44 15.06 -11.96
C CYS A 15 -13.65 13.65 -12.53
N GLN A 16 -13.73 12.64 -11.66
CA GLN A 16 -13.98 11.25 -12.05
C GLN A 16 -15.36 11.07 -12.66
N GLU A 17 -16.38 11.77 -12.16
CA GLU A 17 -17.71 11.78 -12.75
C GLU A 17 -17.68 12.20 -14.24
N LYS A 18 -16.93 13.26 -14.58
CA LYS A 18 -16.77 13.68 -15.98
C LYS A 18 -16.00 12.67 -16.83
N ILE A 19 -15.00 11.99 -16.25
CA ILE A 19 -14.27 10.91 -16.93
C ILE A 19 -15.23 9.75 -17.23
N VAL A 20 -16.05 9.35 -16.26
CA VAL A 20 -17.10 8.34 -16.46
C VAL A 20 -18.06 8.74 -17.58
N ALA A 21 -18.52 10.00 -17.61
CA ALA A 21 -19.41 10.49 -18.67
C ALA A 21 -18.76 10.38 -20.07
N LEU A 22 -17.47 10.73 -20.21
CA LEU A 22 -16.74 10.59 -21.46
C LEU A 22 -16.58 9.11 -21.87
N ARG A 23 -16.20 8.23 -20.94
CA ARG A 23 -16.05 6.79 -21.20
C ARG A 23 -17.37 6.11 -21.55
N GLN A 24 -18.48 6.60 -21.00
CA GLN A 24 -19.80 6.11 -21.33
C GLN A 24 -20.13 6.41 -22.79
N ILE A 25 -19.85 7.63 -23.27
CA ILE A 25 -20.02 8.01 -24.68
C ILE A 25 -19.17 7.11 -25.58
N ASP A 26 -17.89 6.88 -25.22
CA ASP A 26 -17.00 5.99 -25.98
C ASP A 26 -17.56 4.56 -26.07
N TYR A 27 -18.07 4.02 -24.96
CA TYR A 27 -18.65 2.67 -24.89
C TYR A 27 -19.95 2.54 -25.70
N ASP A 28 -20.81 3.56 -25.67
CA ASP A 28 -22.07 3.56 -26.40
C ASP A 28 -21.86 3.70 -27.91
N ALA A 29 -20.84 4.48 -28.32
CA ALA A 29 -20.47 4.68 -29.73
C ALA A 29 -19.61 3.53 -30.31
N ALA A 30 -19.06 2.65 -29.46
CA ALA A 30 -18.17 1.58 -29.89
C ALA A 30 -18.89 0.55 -30.78
N ARG A 31 -18.23 0.19 -31.88
CA ARG A 31 -18.61 -0.95 -32.72
C ARG A 31 -18.45 -2.28 -31.97
N PRO A 32 -19.13 -3.37 -32.41
CA PRO A 32 -19.09 -4.66 -31.70
C PRO A 32 -17.68 -5.19 -31.39
N ASP A 33 -16.72 -4.98 -32.30
CA ASP A 33 -15.31 -5.36 -32.18
C ASP A 33 -14.53 -4.51 -31.16
N GLY A 34 -14.89 -3.24 -30.99
CA GLY A 34 -14.28 -2.33 -30.01
C GLY A 34 -14.99 -2.26 -28.65
N LYS A 35 -16.19 -2.84 -28.54
CA LYS A 35 -17.07 -2.68 -27.38
C LYS A 35 -16.50 -3.25 -26.08
N ALA A 36 -15.74 -4.34 -26.17
CA ALA A 36 -15.09 -4.95 -25.01
C ALA A 36 -14.03 -4.00 -24.41
N ALA A 37 -13.14 -3.46 -25.24
CA ALA A 37 -12.09 -2.54 -24.79
C ALA A 37 -12.66 -1.23 -24.20
N ALA A 38 -13.65 -0.65 -24.87
CA ALA A 38 -14.33 0.55 -24.36
C ALA A 38 -15.07 0.26 -23.03
N GLY A 39 -15.63 -0.95 -22.90
CA GLY A 39 -16.32 -1.38 -21.69
C GLY A 39 -15.38 -1.56 -20.49
N GLU A 40 -14.19 -2.13 -20.69
CA GLU A 40 -13.16 -2.23 -19.65
C GLU A 40 -12.66 -0.84 -19.21
N ALA A 41 -12.47 0.09 -20.15
CA ALA A 41 -12.09 1.48 -19.82
C ALA A 41 -13.18 2.22 -19.02
N LEU A 42 -14.46 2.00 -19.35
CA LEU A 42 -15.58 2.53 -18.57
C LEU A 42 -15.65 1.88 -17.18
N LEU A 43 -15.41 0.58 -17.08
CA LEU A 43 -15.38 -0.15 -15.82
C LEU A 43 -14.30 0.40 -14.87
N GLU A 44 -13.08 0.63 -15.37
CA GLU A 44 -12.00 1.26 -14.61
C GLU A 44 -12.39 2.67 -14.11
N ALA A 45 -12.96 3.50 -15.00
CA ALA A 45 -13.41 4.85 -14.63
C ALA A 45 -14.50 4.85 -13.56
N LEU A 46 -15.49 3.95 -13.65
CA LEU A 46 -16.54 3.78 -12.65
C LEU A 46 -15.98 3.38 -11.29
N LEU A 47 -15.00 2.46 -11.27
CA LEU A 47 -14.35 2.02 -10.04
C LEU A 47 -13.49 3.12 -9.43
N SER A 48 -12.78 3.91 -10.24
CA SER A 48 -12.05 5.08 -9.74
C SER A 48 -12.99 6.16 -9.22
N HIS A 49 -14.19 6.32 -9.78
CA HIS A 49 -15.19 7.25 -9.27
C HIS A 49 -15.75 6.78 -7.92
N ALA A 50 -16.08 5.49 -7.78
CA ALA A 50 -16.49 4.90 -6.51
C ALA A 50 -15.43 5.12 -5.40
N ASP A 51 -14.15 4.88 -5.72
CA ASP A 51 -13.06 5.08 -4.77
C ASP A 51 -12.93 6.56 -4.37
N ALA A 52 -13.10 7.50 -5.31
CA ALA A 52 -13.08 8.93 -5.00
C ALA A 52 -14.24 9.39 -4.11
N LEU A 53 -15.44 8.81 -4.27
CA LEU A 53 -16.60 9.08 -3.40
C LEU A 53 -16.39 8.50 -1.99
N ALA A 54 -15.86 7.28 -1.91
CA ALA A 54 -15.54 6.64 -0.64
C ALA A 54 -14.44 7.41 0.13
N ASP A 55 -13.38 7.85 -0.57
CA ASP A 55 -12.32 8.70 0.00
C ASP A 55 -12.85 10.04 0.53
N ALA A 56 -13.91 10.58 -0.09
CA ALA A 56 -14.60 11.78 0.36
C ALA A 56 -15.56 11.55 1.53
N GLY A 57 -15.66 10.31 2.03
CA GLY A 57 -16.56 9.94 3.13
C GLY A 57 -18.00 9.65 2.71
N ASP A 58 -18.30 9.61 1.41
CA ASP A 58 -19.65 9.29 0.89
C ASP A 58 -19.71 7.85 0.38
N ALA A 59 -19.65 6.90 1.32
CA ALA A 59 -19.74 5.48 1.02
C ALA A 59 -21.08 5.09 0.38
N ALA A 60 -22.16 5.83 0.68
CA ALA A 60 -23.48 5.59 0.10
C ALA A 60 -23.49 5.92 -1.39
N ALA A 61 -23.01 7.11 -1.79
CA ALA A 61 -22.91 7.49 -3.20
C ALA A 61 -21.95 6.58 -3.98
N ALA A 62 -20.88 6.07 -3.35
CA ALA A 62 -19.92 5.17 -3.98
C ALA A 62 -20.50 3.82 -4.45
N ILE A 63 -21.66 3.41 -3.91
CA ILE A 63 -22.33 2.15 -4.28
C ILE A 63 -22.86 2.20 -5.72
N ASP A 64 -23.36 3.35 -6.17
CA ASP A 64 -24.01 3.49 -7.48
C ASP A 64 -23.05 3.27 -8.66
N PRO A 65 -21.85 3.88 -8.69
CA PRO A 65 -20.85 3.56 -9.71
C PRO A 65 -20.42 2.09 -9.67
N CYS A 66 -20.32 1.45 -8.50
CA CYS A 66 -20.03 0.02 -8.41
C CYS A 66 -21.15 -0.84 -8.99
N ARG A 67 -22.41 -0.48 -8.76
CA ARG A 67 -23.56 -1.20 -9.35
C ARG A 67 -23.57 -1.08 -10.87
N LYS A 68 -23.26 0.11 -11.41
CA LYS A 68 -23.07 0.31 -12.86
C LYS A 68 -21.91 -0.53 -13.39
N ALA A 69 -20.77 -0.52 -12.70
CA ALA A 69 -19.59 -1.31 -13.07
C ALA A 69 -19.89 -2.80 -13.08
N LEU A 70 -20.67 -3.31 -12.12
CA LEU A 70 -21.10 -4.72 -12.08
C LEU A 70 -21.96 -5.10 -13.29
N GLY A 71 -22.84 -4.19 -13.73
CA GLY A 71 -23.65 -4.38 -14.95
C GLY A 71 -22.77 -4.53 -16.19
N ILE A 72 -21.80 -3.64 -16.37
CA ILE A 72 -20.82 -3.70 -17.47
C ILE A 72 -19.96 -4.98 -17.37
N ALA A 73 -19.40 -5.26 -16.20
CA ALA A 73 -18.59 -6.46 -15.95
C ALA A 73 -19.34 -7.75 -16.28
N THR A 74 -20.64 -7.80 -15.97
CA THR A 74 -21.48 -8.96 -16.27
C THR A 74 -21.72 -9.09 -17.77
N ALA A 75 -22.00 -8.00 -18.47
CA ALA A 75 -22.20 -7.99 -19.92
C ALA A 75 -20.93 -8.42 -20.68
N LEU A 76 -19.76 -8.03 -20.20
CA LEU A 76 -18.47 -8.38 -20.80
C LEU A 76 -17.91 -9.74 -20.34
N LYS A 77 -18.54 -10.39 -19.36
CA LYS A 77 -18.00 -11.57 -18.66
C LYS A 77 -16.60 -11.32 -18.06
N SER A 78 -16.37 -10.12 -17.55
CA SER A 78 -15.10 -9.71 -16.95
C SER A 78 -14.81 -10.47 -15.66
N ASP A 79 -13.54 -10.83 -15.45
CA ASP A 79 -13.05 -11.49 -14.23
C ASP A 79 -13.08 -10.56 -13.00
N MET A 80 -13.37 -9.26 -13.20
CA MET A 80 -13.46 -8.29 -12.10
C MET A 80 -14.75 -8.39 -11.27
N ARG A 81 -15.76 -9.16 -11.70
CA ARG A 81 -17.07 -9.27 -11.01
C ARG A 81 -16.96 -9.58 -9.50
N PRO A 82 -16.15 -10.57 -9.04
CA PRO A 82 -16.03 -10.86 -7.62
C PRO A 82 -15.43 -9.70 -6.81
N ALA A 83 -14.46 -8.97 -7.40
CA ALA A 83 -13.84 -7.81 -6.76
C ALA A 83 -14.83 -6.64 -6.62
N ILE A 84 -15.69 -6.42 -7.61
CA ILE A 84 -16.74 -5.39 -7.58
C ILE A 84 -17.77 -5.70 -6.50
N LEU A 85 -18.24 -6.96 -6.40
CA LEU A 85 -19.16 -7.39 -5.35
C LEU A 85 -18.56 -7.20 -3.95
N ALA A 86 -17.34 -7.68 -3.73
CA ALA A 86 -16.64 -7.48 -2.46
C ALA A 86 -16.39 -6.00 -2.12
N ARG A 87 -16.28 -5.12 -3.12
CA ARG A 87 -16.23 -3.67 -2.92
C ARG A 87 -17.60 -3.11 -2.52
N MET A 88 -18.68 -3.50 -3.19
CA MET A 88 -20.05 -3.10 -2.85
C MET A 88 -20.45 -3.52 -1.43
N ASP A 89 -20.10 -4.73 -1.00
CA ASP A 89 -20.38 -5.22 0.35
C ASP A 89 -19.70 -4.34 1.41
N ARG A 90 -18.42 -4.00 1.18
CA ARG A 90 -17.66 -3.09 2.06
C ARG A 90 -18.28 -1.70 2.12
N LEU A 91 -18.64 -1.11 0.98
CA LEU A 91 -19.29 0.20 0.91
C LEU A 91 -20.67 0.19 1.58
N THR A 92 -21.44 -0.88 1.41
CA THR A 92 -22.74 -1.05 2.06
C THR A 92 -22.60 -1.15 3.56
N ALA A 93 -21.63 -1.92 4.06
CA ALA A 93 -21.34 -2.00 5.49
C ALA A 93 -20.93 -0.62 6.04
N ARG A 94 -20.06 0.11 5.33
CA ARG A 94 -19.64 1.45 5.71
C ARG A 94 -20.80 2.45 5.75
N ALA A 95 -21.63 2.50 4.70
CA ALA A 95 -22.79 3.38 4.64
C ALA A 95 -23.79 3.12 5.78
N LYS A 96 -23.98 1.85 6.19
CA LYS A 96 -24.80 1.52 7.37
C LYS A 96 -24.19 2.07 8.66
N THR A 97 -22.88 1.96 8.82
CA THR A 97 -22.18 2.55 9.98
C THR A 97 -22.30 4.07 9.99
N ASP A 98 -22.14 4.73 8.84
CA ASP A 98 -22.26 6.18 8.73
C ASP A 98 -23.69 6.65 9.10
N GLN A 99 -24.73 5.94 8.63
CA GLN A 99 -26.12 6.20 9.02
C GLN A 99 -26.34 6.02 10.53
N LYS A 100 -25.78 4.95 11.12
CA LYS A 100 -25.83 4.72 12.58
C LYS A 100 -25.18 5.88 13.33
N VAL A 101 -23.99 6.32 12.92
CA VAL A 101 -23.29 7.45 13.55
C VAL A 101 -24.09 8.74 13.43
N ALA A 102 -24.68 9.03 12.27
CA ALA A 102 -25.53 10.20 12.08
C ALA A 102 -26.76 10.16 13.00
N ALA A 103 -27.41 9.01 13.14
CA ALA A 103 -28.55 8.82 14.04
C ALA A 103 -28.16 9.01 15.52
N ILE A 104 -27.00 8.48 15.94
CA ILE A 104 -26.48 8.66 17.30
C ILE A 104 -26.15 10.14 17.54
N ARG A 105 -25.52 10.83 16.59
CA ARG A 105 -25.23 12.28 16.69
C ARG A 105 -26.51 13.10 16.84
N ALA A 106 -27.55 12.79 16.07
CA ALA A 106 -28.85 13.46 16.19
C ALA A 106 -29.48 13.24 17.58
N ARG A 107 -29.40 12.01 18.12
CA ARG A 107 -29.84 11.71 19.50
C ARG A 107 -29.03 12.48 20.55
N LEU A 108 -27.71 12.54 20.40
CA LEU A 108 -26.83 13.27 21.31
C LEU A 108 -27.09 14.78 21.26
N ALA A 109 -27.39 15.33 20.07
CA ALA A 109 -27.76 16.73 19.92
C ALA A 109 -29.08 17.05 20.65
N ALA A 110 -30.04 16.12 20.65
CA ALA A 110 -31.29 16.27 21.39
C ALA A 110 -31.12 16.11 22.92
N ALA A 111 -30.14 15.34 23.38
CA ALA A 111 -29.83 15.12 24.78
C ALA A 111 -28.31 15.19 25.07
N PRO A 112 -27.69 16.38 25.11
CA PRO A 112 -26.23 16.51 25.18
C PRO A 112 -25.57 15.93 26.45
N ALA A 113 -26.34 15.78 27.54
CA ALA A 113 -25.89 15.23 28.81
C ALA A 113 -26.05 13.69 28.91
N ASP A 114 -26.57 13.03 27.87
CA ASP A 114 -26.76 11.57 27.87
C ASP A 114 -25.42 10.84 27.65
N ALA A 115 -24.80 10.44 28.77
CA ALA A 115 -23.53 9.70 28.78
C ALA A 115 -23.60 8.35 28.04
N ALA A 116 -24.78 7.71 28.00
CA ALA A 116 -24.95 6.43 27.32
C ALA A 116 -24.92 6.61 25.79
N VAL A 117 -25.63 7.61 25.27
CA VAL A 117 -25.60 7.96 23.84
C VAL A 117 -24.21 8.42 23.41
N ARG A 118 -23.52 9.19 24.26
CA ARG A 118 -22.13 9.60 24.00
C ARG A 118 -21.16 8.41 23.97
N THR A 119 -21.32 7.47 24.90
CA THR A 119 -20.55 6.21 24.90
C THR A 119 -20.80 5.39 23.63
N GLU A 120 -22.06 5.33 23.19
CA GLU A 120 -22.46 4.67 21.93
C GLU A 120 -21.75 5.33 20.74
N LEU A 121 -21.69 6.66 20.70
CA LEU A 121 -21.02 7.43 19.65
C LEU A 121 -19.51 7.17 19.62
N VAL A 122 -18.86 7.23 20.79
CA VAL A 122 -17.42 6.95 20.91
C VAL A 122 -17.10 5.54 20.41
N LYS A 123 -17.89 4.54 20.81
CA LYS A 123 -17.71 3.16 20.36
C LYS A 123 -17.92 3.00 18.86
N ALA A 124 -18.94 3.64 18.29
CA ALA A 124 -19.17 3.59 16.85
C ALA A 124 -18.01 4.23 16.05
N LEU A 125 -17.49 5.37 16.50
CA LEU A 125 -16.35 6.03 15.86
C LEU A 125 -15.05 5.22 16.01
N LEU A 126 -14.79 4.70 17.19
CA LEU A 126 -13.54 4.00 17.49
C LEU A 126 -13.52 2.58 16.93
N VAL A 127 -14.59 1.81 17.11
CA VAL A 127 -14.63 0.37 16.77
C VAL A 127 -15.13 0.16 15.36
N ASP A 128 -16.26 0.76 14.99
CA ASP A 128 -16.89 0.51 13.68
C ASP A 128 -16.20 1.31 12.55
N LEU A 129 -15.62 2.47 12.84
CA LEU A 129 -14.97 3.35 11.85
C LEU A 129 -13.44 3.44 11.96
N ASP A 130 -12.83 2.92 13.03
CA ASP A 130 -11.39 3.06 13.37
C ASP A 130 -10.89 4.52 13.34
N ASP A 131 -11.71 5.45 13.82
CA ASP A 131 -11.41 6.89 13.87
C ASP A 131 -11.26 7.41 15.31
N PRO A 132 -10.10 7.18 15.96
CA PRO A 132 -9.86 7.67 17.31
C PRO A 132 -9.79 9.20 17.39
N ALA A 133 -9.47 9.88 16.29
CA ALA A 133 -9.35 11.34 16.26
C ALA A 133 -10.73 12.00 16.39
N GLU A 134 -11.69 11.58 15.56
CA GLU A 134 -13.07 12.05 15.67
C GLU A 134 -13.70 11.58 16.99
N ALA A 135 -13.42 10.35 17.45
CA ALA A 135 -13.89 9.86 18.74
C ALA A 135 -13.43 10.73 19.92
N ALA A 136 -12.20 11.27 19.88
CA ALA A 136 -11.69 12.15 20.93
C ALA A 136 -12.45 13.47 21.03
N THR A 137 -13.06 13.96 19.94
CA THR A 137 -13.83 15.22 19.94
C THR A 137 -15.12 15.13 20.75
N VAL A 138 -15.63 13.92 20.96
CA VAL A 138 -16.90 13.69 21.67
C VAL A 138 -16.70 13.20 23.11
N VAL A 139 -15.45 12.98 23.54
CA VAL A 139 -15.12 12.53 24.91
C VAL A 139 -15.25 13.70 25.90
N ASP A 140 -15.93 13.44 27.02
CA ASP A 140 -16.02 14.38 28.14
C ASP A 140 -15.98 13.66 29.49
N ALA A 141 -16.13 14.43 30.59
CA ALA A 141 -16.07 13.92 31.95
C ALA A 141 -17.23 12.98 32.34
N SER A 142 -18.28 12.87 31.53
CA SER A 142 -19.43 11.98 31.80
C SER A 142 -19.17 10.53 31.40
N LEU A 143 -18.15 10.28 30.58
CA LEU A 143 -17.80 8.94 30.09
C LEU A 143 -17.04 8.11 31.13
N GLU A 144 -16.94 6.80 30.90
CA GLU A 144 -16.14 5.94 31.77
C GLU A 144 -14.64 6.32 31.76
N PRO A 145 -13.91 6.16 32.89
CA PRO A 145 -12.51 6.58 33.00
C PRO A 145 -11.59 5.99 31.93
N ALA A 146 -11.87 4.78 31.47
CA ALA A 146 -11.10 4.13 30.40
C ALA A 146 -11.19 4.90 29.08
N LEU A 147 -12.39 5.34 28.66
CA LEU A 147 -12.58 6.11 27.43
C LEU A 147 -11.95 7.50 27.56
N GLN A 148 -12.11 8.16 28.71
CA GLN A 148 -11.48 9.46 28.98
C GLN A 148 -9.96 9.39 28.86
N LYS A 149 -9.35 8.31 29.33
CA LYS A 149 -7.90 8.10 29.30
C LYS A 149 -7.39 7.68 27.91
N TYR A 150 -7.98 6.65 27.32
CA TYR A 150 -7.37 5.97 26.16
C TYR A 150 -7.75 6.55 24.81
N VAL A 151 -8.95 7.13 24.65
CA VAL A 151 -9.36 7.70 23.35
C VAL A 151 -8.49 8.90 22.97
N PRO A 152 -8.24 9.91 23.83
CA PRO A 152 -7.34 11.01 23.49
C PRO A 152 -5.89 10.57 23.28
N ALA A 153 -5.44 9.51 23.97
CA ALA A 153 -4.12 8.94 23.77
C ALA A 153 -4.01 8.28 22.39
N ALA A 154 -5.03 7.51 21.98
CA ALA A 154 -5.10 6.89 20.66
C ALA A 154 -5.18 7.91 19.52
N ALA A 155 -5.86 9.04 19.72
CA ALA A 155 -5.98 10.12 18.74
C ALA A 155 -4.64 10.76 18.35
N ARG A 156 -3.62 10.70 19.22
CA ARG A 156 -2.27 11.19 18.94
C ARG A 156 -1.50 10.28 17.97
N GLY A 157 -1.99 9.05 17.76
CA GLY A 157 -1.37 8.06 16.91
C GLY A 157 -0.28 7.24 17.60
N VAL A 158 0.04 6.09 16.99
CA VAL A 158 0.97 5.09 17.53
C VAL A 158 2.38 5.68 17.73
N GLU A 159 2.86 6.47 16.77
CA GLU A 159 4.22 7.03 16.80
C GLU A 159 4.48 8.00 17.95
N GLN A 160 3.44 8.71 18.40
CA GLN A 160 3.54 9.70 19.47
C GLN A 160 3.26 9.10 20.86
N THR A 161 2.96 7.80 20.92
CA THR A 161 2.60 7.14 22.17
C THR A 161 3.86 6.81 22.96
N PRO A 162 3.96 7.24 24.24
CA PRO A 162 5.07 6.88 25.12
C PRO A 162 5.16 5.37 25.34
N GLU A 163 6.37 4.88 25.57
CA GLU A 163 6.70 3.46 25.74
C GLU A 163 5.72 2.68 26.63
N LEU A 164 5.52 3.09 27.89
CA LEU A 164 4.60 2.40 28.81
C LEU A 164 3.13 2.53 28.40
N ALA A 165 2.75 3.60 27.70
CA ALA A 165 1.39 3.78 27.21
C ALA A 165 1.07 2.87 26.01
N CYS A 166 2.09 2.44 25.25
CA CYS A 166 1.93 1.49 24.16
C CYS A 166 1.35 0.16 24.65
N VAL A 167 1.88 -0.41 25.74
CA VAL A 167 1.35 -1.69 26.28
C VAL A 167 -0.10 -1.52 26.72
N GLN A 168 -0.41 -0.45 27.47
CA GLN A 168 -1.76 -0.20 27.96
C GLN A 168 -2.78 0.00 26.82
N LEU A 169 -2.40 0.74 25.77
CA LEU A 169 -3.25 0.90 24.59
C LEU A 169 -3.37 -0.40 23.79
N GLY A 170 -2.29 -1.18 23.68
CA GLY A 170 -2.30 -2.50 23.06
C GLY A 170 -3.26 -3.47 23.73
N ASP A 171 -3.23 -3.54 25.08
CA ASP A 171 -4.16 -4.32 25.88
C ASP A 171 -5.60 -3.82 25.74
N TRP A 172 -5.81 -2.51 25.76
CA TRP A 172 -7.13 -1.91 25.62
C TRP A 172 -7.75 -2.21 24.26
N TYR A 173 -7.02 -2.02 23.15
CA TYR A 173 -7.48 -2.39 21.81
C TYR A 173 -7.71 -3.90 21.65
N ARG A 174 -6.93 -4.75 22.32
CA ARG A 174 -7.20 -6.20 22.37
C ARG A 174 -8.56 -6.47 23.05
N GLY A 175 -8.83 -5.84 24.18
CA GLY A 175 -10.12 -5.95 24.87
C GLY A 175 -11.29 -5.43 24.03
N LEU A 176 -11.09 -4.36 23.25
CA LEU A 176 -12.07 -3.88 22.27
C LEU A 176 -12.30 -4.91 21.16
N ALA A 177 -11.23 -5.54 20.64
CA ALA A 177 -11.31 -6.55 19.60
C ALA A 177 -12.09 -7.81 20.03
N ASP A 178 -12.03 -8.17 21.32
CA ASP A 178 -12.76 -9.31 21.88
C ASP A 178 -14.28 -9.05 21.93
N GLN A 179 -14.69 -7.79 22.02
CA GLN A 179 -16.11 -7.36 22.07
C GLN A 179 -16.62 -6.83 20.72
N ALA A 180 -15.73 -6.62 19.75
CA ALA A 180 -16.06 -6.01 18.47
C ALA A 180 -16.86 -6.97 17.57
N PRO A 181 -17.79 -6.45 16.74
CA PRO A 181 -18.39 -7.23 15.66
C PRO A 181 -17.31 -7.85 14.74
N PRO A 182 -17.59 -8.99 14.07
CA PRO A 182 -16.63 -9.66 13.19
C PRO A 182 -15.99 -8.74 12.13
N ALA A 183 -16.74 -7.77 11.62
CA ALA A 183 -16.26 -6.80 10.64
C ALA A 183 -15.23 -5.79 11.20
N ALA A 184 -15.34 -5.43 12.48
CA ALA A 184 -14.49 -4.43 13.14
C ALA A 184 -13.26 -5.05 13.84
N LYS A 185 -13.34 -6.34 14.20
CA LYS A 185 -12.29 -7.07 14.91
C LYS A 185 -10.89 -6.96 14.24
N PRO A 186 -10.74 -7.10 12.91
CA PRO A 186 -9.42 -6.98 12.27
C PRO A 186 -8.75 -5.62 12.48
N ALA A 187 -9.51 -4.52 12.45
CA ALA A 187 -8.97 -3.18 12.67
C ALA A 187 -8.47 -3.01 14.11
N MET A 188 -9.23 -3.49 15.10
CA MET A 188 -8.84 -3.43 16.51
C MET A 188 -7.59 -4.29 16.80
N ILE A 189 -7.50 -5.48 16.20
CA ILE A 189 -6.28 -6.32 16.28
C ILE A 189 -5.09 -5.60 15.66
N ALA A 190 -5.27 -4.96 14.49
CA ALA A 190 -4.20 -4.22 13.82
C ALA A 190 -3.69 -3.05 14.68
N ARG A 191 -4.57 -2.30 15.33
CA ARG A 191 -4.20 -1.24 16.29
C ARG A 191 -3.43 -1.81 17.48
N ALA A 192 -3.94 -2.87 18.11
CA ALA A 192 -3.27 -3.53 19.22
C ALA A 192 -1.84 -3.95 18.83
N ARG A 193 -1.69 -4.61 17.67
CA ARG A 193 -0.39 -5.00 17.10
C ARG A 193 0.56 -3.81 16.94
N ALA A 194 0.09 -2.72 16.35
CA ALA A 194 0.92 -1.54 16.11
C ALA A 194 1.48 -0.95 17.42
N TYR A 195 0.67 -0.90 18.49
CA TYR A 195 1.13 -0.45 19.79
C TYR A 195 2.16 -1.40 20.42
N TYR A 196 1.95 -2.71 20.40
CA TYR A 196 2.96 -3.65 20.91
C TYR A 196 4.26 -3.59 20.11
N GLN A 197 4.19 -3.44 18.78
CA GLN A 197 5.38 -3.28 17.94
C GLN A 197 6.15 -2.00 18.29
N ARG A 198 5.44 -0.89 18.56
CA ARG A 198 6.04 0.37 19.04
C ARG A 198 6.67 0.22 20.41
N PHE A 199 6.03 -0.50 21.33
CA PHE A 199 6.63 -0.82 22.63
C PHE A 199 7.95 -1.57 22.44
N LEU A 200 7.96 -2.64 21.64
CA LEU A 200 9.17 -3.45 21.42
C LEU A 200 10.29 -2.70 20.69
N SER A 201 9.99 -1.65 19.93
CA SER A 201 11.00 -0.81 19.28
C SER A 201 11.60 0.25 20.20
N LEU A 202 10.86 0.69 21.22
CA LEU A 202 11.33 1.65 22.23
C LEU A 202 11.99 0.96 23.45
N HIS A 203 11.47 -0.20 23.84
CA HIS A 203 11.82 -0.89 25.07
C HIS A 203 12.95 -1.89 24.87
N ALA A 204 14.19 -1.49 25.20
CA ALA A 204 15.38 -2.32 24.97
C ALA A 204 15.65 -3.38 26.06
N ALA A 205 15.07 -3.25 27.26
CA ALA A 205 15.35 -4.16 28.36
C ALA A 205 14.78 -5.56 28.09
N GLU A 206 15.52 -6.59 28.47
CA GLU A 206 15.09 -8.00 28.37
C GLU A 206 14.36 -8.42 29.65
N ASP A 207 13.19 -7.82 29.87
CA ASP A 207 12.38 -8.06 31.06
C ASP A 207 11.06 -8.81 30.76
N VAL A 208 10.23 -8.93 31.80
CA VAL A 208 8.96 -9.66 31.75
C VAL A 208 7.98 -8.95 30.82
N GLU A 209 7.95 -7.63 30.82
CA GLU A 209 7.10 -6.79 29.99
C GLU A 209 7.40 -6.99 28.50
N ARG A 210 8.68 -7.01 28.11
CA ARG A 210 9.10 -7.34 26.75
C ARG A 210 8.67 -8.74 26.33
N ALA A 211 8.89 -9.74 27.19
CA ALA A 211 8.49 -11.12 26.91
C ALA A 211 6.97 -11.27 26.73
N GLN A 212 6.17 -10.57 27.56
CA GLN A 212 4.71 -10.54 27.46
C GLN A 212 4.22 -9.88 26.17
N ALA A 213 4.83 -8.77 25.76
CA ALA A 213 4.49 -8.10 24.51
C ALA A 213 4.77 -8.98 23.28
N VAL A 214 5.92 -9.67 23.25
CA VAL A 214 6.26 -10.63 22.18
C VAL A 214 5.24 -11.78 22.12
N LEU A 215 4.92 -12.37 23.26
CA LEU A 215 3.93 -13.47 23.32
C LEU A 215 2.55 -12.99 22.87
N THR A 216 2.15 -11.78 23.25
CA THR A 216 0.86 -11.21 22.86
C THR A 216 0.79 -10.93 21.37
N LEU A 217 1.85 -10.39 20.76
CA LEU A 217 1.93 -10.20 19.31
C LEU A 217 1.75 -11.50 18.55
N LYS A 218 2.43 -12.57 18.99
CA LYS A 218 2.28 -13.89 18.38
C LYS A 218 0.81 -14.37 18.43
N LYS A 219 0.13 -14.23 19.57
CA LYS A 219 -1.29 -14.58 19.71
C LYS A 219 -2.19 -13.74 18.80
N LEU A 220 -1.91 -12.44 18.66
CA LEU A 220 -2.64 -11.55 17.76
C LEU A 220 -2.44 -11.94 16.29
N ASP A 221 -1.23 -12.37 15.91
CA ASP A 221 -0.92 -12.85 14.55
C ASP A 221 -1.67 -14.14 14.22
N GLU A 222 -1.73 -15.07 15.17
CA GLU A 222 -2.52 -16.30 15.06
C GLU A 222 -4.03 -16.00 14.96
N ALA A 223 -4.54 -15.09 15.80
CA ALA A 223 -5.95 -14.69 15.78
C ALA A 223 -6.36 -13.94 14.49
N ALA A 224 -5.41 -13.25 13.84
CA ALA A 224 -5.63 -12.59 12.56
C ALA A 224 -5.63 -13.55 11.35
N GLY A 225 -5.43 -14.86 11.57
CA GLY A 225 -5.36 -15.86 10.50
C GLY A 225 -4.09 -15.77 9.64
N GLY A 226 -3.06 -15.08 10.12
CA GLY A 226 -1.74 -15.07 9.48
C GLY A 226 -0.96 -16.32 9.89
N PRO A 227 -0.27 -17.02 8.97
CA PRO A 227 0.69 -18.04 9.38
C PRO A 227 1.72 -17.41 10.34
N PRO A 228 2.10 -18.08 11.43
CA PRO A 228 2.96 -17.52 12.46
C PRO A 228 4.28 -17.06 11.83
N ARG A 229 4.59 -15.76 11.95
CA ARG A 229 5.91 -15.24 11.60
C ARG A 229 6.90 -15.66 12.70
N PRO A 230 7.98 -16.38 12.39
CA PRO A 230 8.98 -16.72 13.40
C PRO A 230 9.79 -15.47 13.77
N GLY A 231 9.61 -15.00 15.01
CA GLY A 231 10.49 -14.01 15.65
C GLY A 231 11.82 -14.62 16.14
N PRO A 232 12.79 -13.79 16.57
CA PRO A 232 14.21 -14.10 16.47
C PRO A 232 14.81 -14.86 17.66
N ALA A 233 16.01 -15.39 17.41
CA ALA A 233 17.00 -15.97 18.33
C ALA A 233 16.72 -17.39 18.85
N GLY A 234 16.72 -18.35 17.92
CA GLY A 234 16.88 -19.76 18.25
C GLY A 234 17.15 -20.57 17.00
N LYS A 235 18.44 -20.74 16.68
CA LYS A 235 19.01 -21.69 15.71
C LYS A 235 18.15 -21.91 14.44
N ALA A 236 18.50 -21.19 13.36
CA ALA A 236 17.82 -21.25 12.08
C ALA A 236 17.45 -22.70 11.69
N PRO A 237 16.15 -23.02 11.51
CA PRO A 237 15.75 -24.33 11.01
C PRO A 237 16.40 -24.55 9.63
N ALA A 238 16.74 -25.80 9.32
CA ALA A 238 17.33 -26.14 8.03
C ALA A 238 16.41 -25.65 6.91
N ALA A 239 16.97 -24.83 6.01
CA ALA A 239 16.30 -24.29 4.83
C ALA A 239 15.56 -25.40 4.09
N GLY A 240 14.25 -25.23 3.85
CA GLY A 240 13.50 -26.11 2.96
C GLY A 240 14.09 -26.10 1.54
N PRO A 241 13.77 -27.07 0.68
CA PRO A 241 14.33 -27.16 -0.68
C PRO A 241 14.12 -25.89 -1.54
N ASP A 242 13.12 -25.07 -1.20
CA ASP A 242 12.76 -23.84 -1.91
C ASP A 242 13.22 -22.54 -1.20
N ALA A 243 14.03 -22.66 -0.14
CA ALA A 243 14.52 -21.51 0.62
C ALA A 243 15.92 -21.08 0.17
N LEU A 244 16.08 -19.77 -0.03
CA LEU A 244 17.35 -19.11 -0.30
C LEU A 244 17.96 -18.68 1.04
N ALA A 245 19.11 -19.25 1.36
CA ALA A 245 19.80 -19.03 2.63
C ALA A 245 20.12 -17.55 2.88
N ALA A 246 19.87 -17.07 4.09
CA ALA A 246 20.23 -15.73 4.52
C ALA A 246 21.75 -15.49 4.50
N GLY A 247 22.16 -14.24 4.30
CA GLY A 247 23.55 -13.79 4.28
C GLY A 247 24.33 -14.07 3.00
N GLN A 248 23.80 -14.89 2.09
CA GLN A 248 24.47 -15.28 0.84
C GLN A 248 23.84 -14.61 -0.39
N TRP A 249 24.67 -14.31 -1.39
CA TRP A 249 24.18 -13.83 -2.70
C TRP A 249 23.71 -15.00 -3.54
N HIS A 250 22.46 -14.94 -3.99
CA HIS A 250 21.84 -15.92 -4.88
C HIS A 250 21.57 -15.28 -6.23
N ASP A 251 22.01 -15.90 -7.33
CA ASP A 251 21.59 -15.50 -8.68
C ASP A 251 20.15 -15.95 -8.91
N ILE A 252 19.25 -14.98 -8.93
CA ILE A 252 17.80 -15.18 -9.07
C ILE A 252 17.30 -14.87 -10.48
N LEU A 253 18.16 -14.32 -11.36
CA LEU A 253 17.78 -14.09 -12.76
C LEU A 253 17.56 -15.41 -13.51
N LYS A 254 18.34 -16.45 -13.16
CA LYS A 254 18.21 -17.79 -13.74
C LYS A 254 16.87 -18.47 -13.44
N LEU A 255 16.15 -17.99 -12.42
CA LEU A 255 14.85 -18.53 -12.02
C LEU A 255 13.69 -17.97 -12.86
N VAL A 256 13.93 -16.88 -13.58
CA VAL A 256 12.92 -16.21 -14.41
C VAL A 256 12.65 -17.03 -15.67
N ASP A 257 11.41 -17.47 -15.82
CA ASP A 257 10.87 -18.06 -17.04
C ASP A 257 10.15 -16.97 -17.83
N THR A 258 10.69 -16.59 -19.00
CA THR A 258 10.14 -15.49 -19.82
C THR A 258 8.82 -15.82 -20.50
N THR A 259 8.34 -17.07 -20.43
CA THR A 259 7.03 -17.48 -20.92
C THR A 259 5.98 -17.55 -19.82
N ARG A 260 6.38 -17.98 -18.61
CA ARG A 260 5.49 -18.16 -17.45
C ARG A 260 5.37 -16.91 -16.58
N ASP A 261 6.47 -16.21 -16.35
CA ASP A 261 6.56 -15.13 -15.37
C ASP A 261 6.22 -13.69 -15.87
N PRO A 262 5.98 -13.40 -17.17
CA PRO A 262 5.34 -12.14 -17.56
C PRO A 262 4.04 -11.94 -16.80
N ALA A 263 3.82 -10.74 -16.31
CA ALA A 263 2.62 -10.42 -15.55
C ALA A 263 1.37 -10.39 -16.43
N THR A 264 0.21 -10.71 -15.85
CA THR A 264 -1.08 -10.63 -16.52
C THR A 264 -1.30 -9.23 -17.09
N GLY A 265 -1.53 -9.12 -18.40
CA GLY A 265 -1.67 -7.84 -19.12
C GLY A 265 -0.37 -7.30 -19.74
N SER A 266 0.80 -7.83 -19.39
CA SER A 266 1.99 -7.64 -20.23
C SER A 266 1.84 -8.49 -21.49
N ILE A 267 2.13 -7.90 -22.66
CA ILE A 267 2.19 -8.65 -23.91
C ILE A 267 3.35 -9.65 -23.77
N PRO A 268 3.09 -10.98 -23.73
CA PRO A 268 4.12 -11.99 -23.43
C PRO A 268 5.31 -11.96 -24.39
N LEU A 269 5.12 -11.37 -25.58
CA LEU A 269 6.12 -11.29 -26.65
C LEU A 269 7.30 -10.34 -26.35
N ASN A 270 7.22 -9.53 -25.29
CA ASN A 270 8.24 -8.50 -25.06
C ASN A 270 9.46 -9.02 -24.31
N TRP A 271 9.35 -10.11 -23.55
CA TRP A 271 10.45 -10.67 -22.74
C TRP A 271 10.99 -11.96 -23.35
N GLN A 272 12.32 -12.03 -23.52
CA GLN A 272 13.00 -13.16 -24.14
C GLN A 272 14.27 -13.50 -23.37
N ARG A 273 14.61 -14.78 -23.30
CA ARG A 273 15.90 -15.22 -22.78
C ARG A 273 16.93 -15.26 -23.91
N GLN A 274 18.06 -14.59 -23.72
CA GLN A 274 19.20 -14.60 -24.65
C GLN A 274 20.44 -15.08 -23.90
N GLY A 275 20.71 -16.38 -23.98
CA GLY A 275 21.71 -17.03 -23.13
C GLY A 275 21.38 -16.87 -21.64
N ALA A 276 22.31 -16.32 -20.86
CA ALA A 276 22.11 -16.05 -19.44
C ALA A 276 21.23 -14.80 -19.17
N ALA A 277 21.12 -13.90 -20.15
CA ALA A 277 20.43 -12.63 -19.99
C ALA A 277 18.92 -12.74 -20.22
N VAL A 278 18.17 -11.83 -19.61
CA VAL A 278 16.74 -11.59 -19.88
C VAL A 278 16.62 -10.25 -20.59
N VAL A 279 16.01 -10.25 -21.76
CA VAL A 279 15.91 -9.09 -22.66
C VAL A 279 14.45 -8.69 -22.81
N CYS A 280 14.16 -7.41 -22.59
CA CYS A 280 12.92 -6.79 -23.04
C CYS A 280 13.15 -6.21 -24.43
N ALA A 281 12.69 -6.89 -25.48
CA ALA A 281 13.04 -6.57 -26.87
C ALA A 281 12.23 -5.40 -27.44
N ASN A 282 10.92 -5.35 -27.14
CA ASN A 282 10.00 -4.38 -27.70
C ASN A 282 9.03 -3.88 -26.61
N PRO A 283 9.45 -2.98 -25.72
CA PRO A 283 8.58 -2.54 -24.64
C PRO A 283 7.31 -1.81 -25.11
N GLY A 284 7.19 -1.41 -26.38
CA GLY A 284 6.02 -0.67 -26.87
C GLY A 284 5.76 0.64 -26.11
N TYR A 285 4.53 1.14 -26.21
CA TYR A 285 4.00 2.21 -25.34
C TYR A 285 3.52 1.67 -23.99
N ASP A 286 3.44 0.36 -23.84
CA ASP A 286 2.91 -0.32 -22.66
C ASP A 286 4.01 -0.67 -21.65
N TYR A 287 3.66 -0.74 -20.38
CA TYR A 287 4.61 -1.06 -19.31
C TYR A 287 4.96 -2.56 -19.35
N SER A 288 6.09 -2.89 -19.98
CA SER A 288 6.58 -4.27 -20.00
C SER A 288 7.23 -4.62 -18.67
N HIS A 289 6.67 -5.61 -17.98
CA HIS A 289 7.20 -6.09 -16.70
C HIS A 289 7.16 -7.61 -16.58
N ILE A 290 8.13 -8.16 -15.85
CA ILE A 290 8.27 -9.59 -15.60
C ILE A 290 8.50 -9.81 -14.11
N THR A 291 7.81 -10.80 -13.54
CA THR A 291 7.97 -11.15 -12.13
C THR A 291 9.20 -12.03 -11.97
N VAL A 292 9.96 -11.81 -10.91
CA VAL A 292 11.02 -12.73 -10.49
C VAL A 292 10.40 -13.64 -9.43
N PRO A 293 10.42 -14.98 -9.58
CA PRO A 293 9.66 -15.91 -8.73
C PRO A 293 10.31 -16.13 -7.35
N VAL A 294 10.66 -15.04 -6.67
CA VAL A 294 11.29 -15.01 -5.36
C VAL A 294 10.58 -13.98 -4.49
N VAL A 295 10.20 -14.41 -3.29
CA VAL A 295 9.55 -13.60 -2.26
C VAL A 295 10.54 -13.41 -1.11
N PRO A 296 11.20 -12.25 -0.99
CA PRO A 296 12.03 -11.93 0.16
C PRO A 296 11.17 -11.92 1.43
N GLN A 297 11.60 -12.63 2.47
CA GLN A 297 11.05 -12.44 3.82
C GLN A 297 11.99 -11.47 4.54
N GLY A 298 11.46 -10.37 5.07
CA GLY A 298 12.25 -9.40 5.84
C GLY A 298 13.16 -8.48 5.01
N SER A 299 14.30 -8.10 5.61
CA SER A 299 15.27 -7.18 5.01
C SER A 299 16.20 -7.91 4.04
N TYR A 300 16.56 -7.26 2.93
CA TYR A 300 17.38 -7.86 1.89
C TYR A 300 18.18 -6.82 1.11
N GLU A 301 19.15 -7.30 0.35
CA GLU A 301 19.85 -6.54 -0.68
C GLU A 301 19.65 -7.19 -2.04
N VAL A 302 19.56 -6.36 -3.08
CA VAL A 302 19.44 -6.80 -4.47
C VAL A 302 20.48 -6.06 -5.31
N GLN A 303 21.10 -6.77 -6.25
CA GLN A 303 22.02 -6.22 -7.22
C GLN A 303 21.58 -6.64 -8.62
N ALA A 304 21.46 -5.71 -9.56
CA ALA A 304 21.15 -6.01 -10.95
C ALA A 304 22.16 -5.35 -11.88
N THR A 305 22.53 -6.05 -12.95
CA THR A 305 23.30 -5.47 -14.05
C THR A 305 22.43 -5.34 -15.28
N PHE A 306 22.40 -4.16 -15.90
CA PHE A 306 21.57 -3.92 -17.08
C PHE A 306 22.23 -3.02 -18.12
N SER A 307 21.72 -3.01 -19.35
CA SER A 307 22.05 -2.05 -20.39
C SER A 307 20.79 -1.58 -21.12
N LEU A 308 20.80 -0.34 -21.61
CA LEU A 308 19.71 0.26 -22.38
C LEU A 308 20.00 0.16 -23.88
N GLY A 309 18.97 -0.10 -24.68
CA GLY A 309 19.04 -0.07 -26.15
C GLY A 309 18.78 1.32 -26.74
N ARG A 310 18.22 2.25 -25.95
CA ARG A 310 17.97 3.65 -26.31
C ARG A 310 18.27 4.56 -25.12
N SER A 311 18.70 5.79 -25.43
CA SER A 311 19.03 6.82 -24.43
C SER A 311 17.81 7.36 -23.69
N HIS A 312 16.64 7.29 -24.33
CA HIS A 312 15.34 7.70 -23.79
C HIS A 312 14.56 6.45 -23.38
N GLY A 313 13.97 6.49 -22.18
CA GLY A 313 13.27 5.37 -21.55
C GLY A 313 13.87 5.04 -20.17
N HIS A 314 13.33 4.03 -19.51
CA HIS A 314 13.81 3.64 -18.19
C HIS A 314 13.74 2.13 -17.99
N VAL A 315 14.57 1.66 -17.08
CA VAL A 315 14.41 0.35 -16.43
C VAL A 315 13.91 0.57 -15.02
N GLY A 316 13.35 -0.47 -14.43
CA GLY A 316 13.07 -0.42 -13.00
C GLY A 316 13.07 -1.78 -12.34
N LEU A 317 13.25 -1.75 -11.02
CA LEU A 317 13.19 -2.91 -10.15
C LEU A 317 11.99 -2.74 -9.22
N TYR A 318 11.08 -3.70 -9.23
CA TYR A 318 10.05 -3.77 -8.20
C TYR A 318 10.66 -4.35 -6.94
N LEU A 319 10.58 -3.58 -5.86
CA LEU A 319 11.14 -3.88 -4.55
C LEU A 319 10.00 -4.11 -3.55
N PRO A 320 9.74 -5.35 -3.12
CA PRO A 320 8.91 -5.63 -1.96
C PRO A 320 9.45 -4.92 -0.73
N ALA A 321 8.58 -4.25 0.01
CA ALA A 321 8.89 -3.54 1.23
C ALA A 321 7.80 -3.84 2.28
N GLY A 322 7.87 -5.04 2.86
CA GLY A 322 6.91 -5.53 3.85
C GLY A 322 5.52 -5.74 3.25
N SER A 323 4.55 -4.92 3.67
CA SER A 323 3.15 -4.98 3.19
C SER A 323 2.90 -4.28 1.86
N ALA A 324 3.92 -3.62 1.30
CA ALA A 324 3.83 -2.86 0.07
C ALA A 324 4.97 -3.24 -0.88
N SER A 325 4.97 -2.63 -2.06
CA SER A 325 6.09 -2.65 -2.99
C SER A 325 6.24 -1.27 -3.61
N VAL A 326 7.44 -0.98 -4.08
CA VAL A 326 7.76 0.26 -4.80
C VAL A 326 8.57 -0.08 -6.05
N LEU A 327 8.49 0.78 -7.07
CA LEU A 327 9.41 0.69 -8.20
C LEU A 327 10.62 1.60 -7.94
N LEU A 328 11.82 1.03 -7.98
CA LEU A 328 13.04 1.79 -8.21
C LEU A 328 13.15 2.10 -9.70
N HIS A 329 12.84 3.33 -10.09
CA HIS A 329 12.90 3.88 -11.44
C HIS A 329 14.31 4.37 -11.76
N ILE A 330 14.89 3.91 -12.87
CA ILE A 330 16.19 4.38 -13.35
C ILE A 330 16.05 4.88 -14.79
N ASP A 331 16.08 6.20 -14.94
CA ASP A 331 15.87 6.87 -16.21
C ASP A 331 17.16 7.00 -17.02
N GLY A 332 17.06 6.76 -18.33
CA GLY A 332 18.18 6.93 -19.26
C GLY A 332 18.61 8.39 -19.41
N SER A 333 17.68 9.35 -19.29
CA SER A 333 17.96 10.78 -19.46
C SER A 333 16.96 11.63 -18.66
N GLY A 334 16.93 11.46 -17.34
CA GLY A 334 15.88 12.03 -16.51
C GLY A 334 15.99 11.69 -15.02
N PRO A 335 14.91 11.94 -14.26
CA PRO A 335 14.88 11.67 -12.82
C PRO A 335 14.81 10.16 -12.52
N SER A 336 15.80 9.65 -11.80
CA SER A 336 15.83 8.32 -11.19
C SER A 336 15.46 8.41 -9.71
N GLY A 337 14.73 7.43 -9.20
CA GLY A 337 14.26 7.43 -7.81
C GLY A 337 13.22 6.37 -7.51
N LEU A 338 12.47 6.54 -6.42
CA LEU A 338 11.32 5.68 -6.10
C LEU A 338 10.04 6.25 -6.72
N GLU A 339 9.31 5.45 -7.47
CA GLU A 339 8.03 5.82 -8.07
C GLU A 339 6.87 5.65 -7.07
N TYR A 340 5.90 6.55 -7.10
CA TYR A 340 4.66 6.49 -6.31
C TYR A 340 4.82 6.48 -4.78
N VAL A 341 5.89 7.08 -4.27
CA VAL A 341 5.96 7.42 -2.84
C VAL A 341 4.88 8.45 -2.52
N ASN A 342 3.98 8.13 -1.60
CA ASN A 342 2.75 8.89 -1.31
C ASN A 342 1.91 9.15 -2.56
N ASN A 343 1.85 8.16 -3.47
CA ASN A 343 1.19 8.26 -4.77
C ASN A 343 1.72 9.39 -5.68
N GLN A 344 2.94 9.89 -5.43
CA GLN A 344 3.60 10.87 -6.27
C GLN A 344 4.57 10.20 -7.25
N PRO A 345 4.53 10.53 -8.55
CA PRO A 345 5.49 9.98 -9.51
C PRO A 345 6.90 10.49 -9.19
N VAL A 346 7.93 9.79 -9.69
CA VAL A 346 9.34 10.02 -9.30
C VAL A 346 9.76 11.50 -9.39
N TYR A 347 9.35 12.21 -10.45
CA TYR A 347 9.67 13.62 -10.70
C TYR A 347 8.97 14.62 -9.75
N MET A 348 8.02 14.16 -8.92
CA MET A 348 7.35 14.97 -7.89
C MET A 348 7.79 14.62 -6.46
N THR A 349 8.56 13.56 -6.25
CA THR A 349 8.93 13.10 -4.90
C THR A 349 9.97 13.98 -4.18
N GLY A 350 10.63 14.90 -4.90
CA GLY A 350 11.71 15.75 -4.37
C GLY A 350 13.02 15.00 -4.04
N ALA A 351 13.00 13.66 -4.05
CA ALA A 351 14.13 12.79 -3.74
C ALA A 351 14.76 12.14 -4.99
N ALA A 352 14.40 12.60 -6.18
CA ALA A 352 14.91 12.05 -7.44
C ALA A 352 16.29 12.61 -7.78
N THR A 353 17.17 11.74 -8.30
CA THR A 353 18.49 12.08 -8.82
C THR A 353 18.44 12.07 -10.34
N VAL A 354 18.86 13.14 -11.02
CA VAL A 354 18.93 13.15 -12.48
C VAL A 354 20.09 12.27 -12.95
N THR A 355 19.80 11.32 -13.83
CA THR A 355 20.78 10.39 -14.42
C THR A 355 20.88 10.58 -15.93
N THR A 356 22.04 10.24 -16.48
CA THR A 356 22.27 10.20 -17.92
C THR A 356 23.07 8.95 -18.24
N LEU A 357 22.43 8.02 -18.96
CA LEU A 357 22.95 6.69 -19.24
C LEU A 357 23.26 6.56 -20.74
N ALA A 358 24.41 5.97 -21.04
CA ALA A 358 24.83 5.65 -22.39
C ALA A 358 24.17 4.35 -22.84
N VAL A 359 23.73 4.32 -24.09
CA VAL A 359 23.20 3.13 -24.75
C VAL A 359 24.28 2.03 -24.81
N SER A 360 23.88 0.78 -24.63
CA SER A 360 24.72 -0.43 -24.65
C SER A 360 25.83 -0.50 -23.60
N ARG A 361 25.97 0.49 -22.73
CA ARG A 361 26.84 0.39 -21.55
C ARG A 361 26.15 -0.45 -20.48
N ALA A 362 26.90 -1.38 -19.88
CA ALA A 362 26.46 -2.11 -18.70
C ALA A 362 26.56 -1.22 -17.46
N TYR A 363 25.48 -1.21 -16.68
CA TYR A 363 25.33 -0.50 -15.42
C TYR A 363 25.03 -1.49 -14.31
N THR A 364 25.49 -1.21 -13.10
CA THR A 364 25.13 -1.98 -11.90
C THR A 364 24.28 -1.11 -10.99
N VAL A 365 23.08 -1.58 -10.67
CA VAL A 365 22.27 -1.00 -9.60
C VAL A 365 22.26 -1.92 -8.39
N GLU A 366 22.46 -1.34 -7.22
CA GLU A 366 22.38 -2.00 -5.93
C GLU A 366 21.28 -1.33 -5.12
N ALA A 367 20.42 -2.12 -4.47
CA ALA A 367 19.42 -1.61 -3.56
C ALA A 367 19.40 -2.44 -2.28
N ARG A 368 19.23 -1.76 -1.15
CA ARG A 368 19.03 -2.36 0.17
C ARG A 368 17.66 -1.96 0.69
N VAL A 369 16.87 -2.95 1.06
CA VAL A 369 15.57 -2.76 1.72
C VAL A 369 15.68 -3.27 3.15
N THR A 370 15.56 -2.36 4.11
CA THR A 370 15.56 -2.66 5.54
C THR A 370 14.16 -2.46 6.09
N LEU A 371 13.59 -3.49 6.71
CA LEU A 371 12.26 -3.45 7.30
C LEU A 371 12.34 -3.39 8.82
N LYS A 372 11.58 -2.49 9.43
CA LYS A 372 11.45 -2.33 10.89
C LYS A 372 9.98 -2.08 11.24
N GLY A 373 9.25 -3.16 11.56
CA GLY A 373 7.81 -3.06 11.83
C GLY A 373 7.04 -2.62 10.57
N ASP A 374 6.34 -1.50 10.67
CA ASP A 374 5.62 -0.86 9.56
C ASP A 374 6.48 0.13 8.76
N GLN A 375 7.72 0.38 9.18
CA GLN A 375 8.67 1.23 8.48
C GLN A 375 9.51 0.44 7.49
N ALA A 376 9.96 1.12 6.44
CA ALA A 376 10.94 0.64 5.50
C ALA A 376 11.99 1.74 5.26
N GLU A 377 13.24 1.32 5.12
CA GLU A 377 14.33 2.13 4.61
C GLU A 377 14.82 1.51 3.30
N ILE A 378 14.95 2.34 2.27
CA ILE A 378 15.41 1.94 0.94
C ILE A 378 16.58 2.82 0.56
N LEU A 379 17.73 2.18 0.34
CA LEU A 379 18.94 2.79 -0.18
C LEU A 379 19.20 2.21 -1.56
N ALA A 380 19.53 3.04 -2.55
CA ALA A 380 19.96 2.53 -3.84
C ALA A 380 21.13 3.32 -4.41
N ALA A 381 22.01 2.63 -5.12
CA ALA A 381 23.18 3.17 -5.80
C ALA A 381 23.28 2.65 -7.23
N LEU A 382 23.73 3.50 -8.15
CA LEU A 382 24.02 3.19 -9.54
C LEU A 382 25.53 3.34 -9.77
N ASP A 383 26.21 2.26 -10.16
CA ASP A 383 27.67 2.18 -10.25
C ASP A 383 28.37 2.70 -8.98
N GLY A 384 27.84 2.32 -7.81
CA GLY A 384 28.33 2.76 -6.49
C GLY A 384 27.97 4.20 -6.10
N LYS A 385 27.33 4.99 -6.98
CA LYS A 385 26.88 6.35 -6.67
C LYS A 385 25.46 6.32 -6.11
N PRO A 386 25.19 6.89 -4.93
CA PRO A 386 23.85 6.88 -4.34
C PRO A 386 22.86 7.65 -5.22
N ILE A 387 21.70 7.05 -5.49
CA ILE A 387 20.59 7.66 -6.25
C ILE A 387 19.29 7.73 -5.44
N VAL A 388 19.14 6.91 -4.40
CA VAL A 388 17.99 6.90 -3.48
C VAL A 388 18.46 6.76 -2.04
N ARG A 389 17.87 7.59 -1.17
CA ARG A 389 17.86 7.40 0.27
C ARG A 389 16.47 7.77 0.79
N TRP A 390 15.68 6.76 1.11
CA TRP A 390 14.30 6.95 1.56
C TRP A 390 14.06 6.15 2.84
N SER A 391 13.31 6.73 3.77
CA SER A 391 12.82 6.07 4.97
C SER A 391 11.42 6.57 5.29
N GLY A 392 10.52 5.65 5.63
CA GLY A 392 9.15 6.00 6.00
C GLY A 392 8.24 4.79 6.15
N PRO A 393 6.94 5.00 6.36
CA PRO A 393 6.00 3.92 6.53
C PRO A 393 5.81 3.16 5.22
N GLN A 394 5.69 1.83 5.28
CA GLN A 394 5.43 0.98 4.12
C GLN A 394 4.12 1.35 3.40
N SER A 395 3.16 1.97 4.09
CA SER A 395 1.93 2.50 3.48
C SER A 395 2.16 3.66 2.51
N ALA A 396 3.27 4.38 2.63
CA ALA A 396 3.65 5.42 1.67
C ALA A 396 4.14 4.83 0.34
N LEU A 397 4.47 3.55 0.29
CA LEU A 397 4.98 2.90 -0.91
C LEU A 397 3.84 2.28 -1.73
N SER A 398 3.86 2.50 -3.04
CA SER A 398 2.99 1.78 -3.97
C SER A 398 3.70 1.48 -5.29
N ALA A 399 3.21 0.44 -5.97
CA ALA A 399 3.67 0.06 -7.30
C ALA A 399 2.43 -0.20 -8.15
N TYR A 400 2.15 0.71 -9.08
CA TYR A 400 0.88 0.76 -9.80
C TYR A 400 0.71 -0.43 -10.77
N TYR A 401 1.79 -0.89 -11.39
CA TYR A 401 1.78 -1.95 -12.41
C TYR A 401 2.42 -3.25 -11.93
N HIS A 402 2.44 -3.53 -10.63
CA HIS A 402 3.06 -4.74 -10.09
C HIS A 402 2.01 -5.74 -9.63
N THR A 403 1.89 -6.85 -10.36
CA THR A 403 0.85 -7.86 -10.16
C THR A 403 1.02 -8.66 -8.87
N ASP A 404 2.26 -8.93 -8.43
CA ASP A 404 2.53 -9.53 -7.12
C ASP A 404 3.49 -8.68 -6.30
N LYS A 405 2.93 -7.80 -5.45
CA LYS A 405 3.67 -6.88 -4.57
C LYS A 405 4.66 -7.55 -3.61
N ARG A 406 4.62 -8.88 -3.48
CA ARG A 406 5.53 -9.64 -2.62
C ARG A 406 6.79 -10.13 -3.34
N CYS A 407 6.75 -10.17 -4.68
CA CYS A 407 7.87 -10.68 -5.48
C CYS A 407 8.81 -9.56 -5.91
N LEU A 408 10.06 -9.88 -6.20
CA LEU A 408 10.88 -8.97 -7.00
C LEU A 408 10.34 -8.93 -8.43
N GLY A 409 10.63 -7.86 -9.15
CA GLY A 409 10.22 -7.75 -10.56
C GLY A 409 11.15 -6.83 -11.34
N LEU A 410 11.16 -7.01 -12.66
CA LEU A 410 11.89 -6.17 -13.60
C LEU A 410 10.91 -5.44 -14.50
N ARG A 411 11.23 -4.20 -14.84
CA ARG A 411 10.45 -3.35 -15.76
C ARG A 411 11.36 -2.71 -16.79
N ALA A 412 10.83 -2.54 -18.01
CA ALA A 412 11.40 -1.71 -19.05
C ALA A 412 10.29 -0.88 -19.71
N TYR A 413 10.60 0.38 -20.04
CA TYR A 413 9.64 1.31 -20.63
C TYR A 413 10.32 2.20 -21.67
N TYR A 414 9.75 2.29 -22.87
CA TYR A 414 10.28 3.01 -24.04
C TYR A 414 11.71 2.67 -24.50
N THR A 415 12.36 1.69 -23.88
CA THR A 415 13.72 1.27 -24.22
C THR A 415 13.85 -0.24 -24.15
N THR A 416 14.50 -0.82 -25.16
CA THR A 416 14.96 -2.21 -25.06
C THR A 416 15.91 -2.29 -23.87
N ALA A 417 15.73 -3.27 -23.00
CA ALA A 417 16.57 -3.44 -21.82
C ALA A 417 17.13 -4.86 -21.78
N THR A 418 18.43 -4.98 -21.51
CA THR A 418 19.07 -6.27 -21.27
C THR A 418 19.47 -6.35 -19.82
N PHE A 419 18.96 -7.35 -19.09
CA PHE A 419 19.37 -7.66 -17.72
C PHE A 419 20.34 -8.85 -17.76
N GLY A 420 21.60 -8.61 -17.41
CA GLY A 420 22.66 -9.63 -17.44
C GLY A 420 22.79 -10.45 -16.16
N ALA A 421 22.38 -9.89 -15.03
CA ALA A 421 22.39 -10.54 -13.72
C ALA A 421 21.37 -9.87 -12.81
N LEU A 422 20.78 -10.66 -11.91
CA LEU A 422 19.98 -10.21 -10.79
C LEU A 422 20.30 -11.12 -9.60
N ARG A 423 20.86 -10.54 -8.54
CA ARG A 423 21.28 -11.26 -7.34
C ARG A 423 20.52 -10.75 -6.13
N LEU A 424 20.19 -11.65 -5.21
CA LEU A 424 19.52 -11.34 -3.94
C LEU A 424 20.33 -11.86 -2.78
N ARG A 425 20.50 -11.04 -1.74
CA ARG A 425 21.06 -11.42 -0.45
C ARG A 425 20.07 -11.12 0.67
N PRO A 426 19.36 -12.12 1.21
CA PRO A 426 18.52 -11.91 2.39
C PRO A 426 19.41 -11.55 3.60
N LEU A 427 19.01 -10.59 4.44
CA LEU A 427 19.85 -10.09 5.54
C LEU A 427 19.48 -10.65 6.92
N GLY A 428 18.36 -11.37 7.05
CA GLY A 428 17.94 -11.94 8.33
C GLY A 428 17.05 -13.15 8.16
N GLU A 429 15.89 -12.97 7.52
CA GLU A 429 15.01 -14.08 7.16
C GLU A 429 15.37 -14.62 5.76
N GLU A 430 14.96 -15.85 5.47
CA GLU A 430 15.19 -16.51 4.17
C GLU A 430 14.30 -15.89 3.08
N ALA A 431 14.74 -15.91 1.82
CA ALA A 431 13.82 -15.68 0.71
C ALA A 431 13.26 -17.03 0.24
N ARG A 432 12.02 -17.06 -0.25
CA ARG A 432 11.38 -18.29 -0.73
C ARG A 432 11.07 -18.21 -2.21
N LEU A 433 11.16 -19.33 -2.91
CA LEU A 433 10.62 -19.42 -4.26
C LEU A 433 9.10 -19.22 -4.22
N ARG A 434 8.56 -18.49 -5.20
CA ARG A 434 7.12 -18.36 -5.39
C ARG A 434 6.57 -19.73 -5.80
N SER A 435 5.74 -20.32 -4.95
CA SER A 435 4.99 -21.52 -5.33
C SER A 435 4.08 -21.22 -6.53
N ASP A 436 3.93 -22.21 -7.41
CA ASP A 436 3.27 -22.03 -8.71
C ASP A 436 1.91 -21.32 -8.55
N PRO A 437 1.68 -20.17 -9.20
CA PRO A 437 0.50 -19.33 -8.95
C PRO A 437 -0.84 -20.02 -9.26
N LYS A 438 -0.84 -21.12 -10.03
CA LYS A 438 -2.03 -21.93 -10.31
C LYS A 438 -2.44 -22.86 -9.16
N ALA A 439 -1.56 -23.14 -8.20
CA ALA A 439 -1.76 -24.21 -7.22
C ALA A 439 -2.36 -23.73 -5.88
N SER A 440 -2.88 -22.51 -5.79
CA SER A 440 -3.34 -22.00 -4.49
C SER A 440 -4.41 -20.91 -4.55
N PRO A 441 -5.59 -21.14 -3.96
CA PRO A 441 -6.50 -20.07 -3.55
C PRO A 441 -6.03 -19.52 -2.19
N TRP A 442 -5.40 -18.33 -2.15
CA TRP A 442 -4.90 -17.70 -0.92
C TRP A 442 -5.46 -16.27 -0.73
N PRO A 443 -5.42 -15.73 0.51
CA PRO A 443 -6.31 -14.69 0.97
C PRO A 443 -5.84 -13.29 0.57
N THR A 444 -6.83 -12.43 0.37
CA THR A 444 -6.74 -11.03 -0.06
C THR A 444 -5.89 -10.19 0.90
N PRO A 445 -5.04 -9.27 0.41
CA PRO A 445 -4.27 -8.37 1.28
C PRO A 445 -5.19 -7.39 2.04
N PRO A 446 -4.81 -6.93 3.24
CA PRO A 446 -5.57 -5.95 4.01
C PRO A 446 -5.62 -4.60 3.30
N SER A 447 -6.83 -4.08 3.16
CA SER A 447 -7.16 -2.75 2.59
C SER A 447 -6.59 -1.63 3.47
N LYS A 448 -5.77 -0.73 2.91
CA LYS A 448 -5.29 0.48 3.61
C LYS A 448 -6.24 1.65 3.31
N SER A 449 -6.78 2.30 4.34
CA SER A 449 -7.48 3.59 4.26
C SER A 449 -7.16 4.43 5.50
N GLY A 450 -6.57 5.60 5.27
CA GLY A 450 -6.35 6.67 6.25
C GLY A 450 -5.63 7.85 5.57
N PRO A 451 -6.16 9.09 5.62
CA PRO A 451 -5.55 10.24 4.97
C PRO A 451 -4.37 10.78 5.78
N THR A 452 -3.30 11.19 5.09
CA THR A 452 -2.23 12.03 5.67
C THR A 452 -2.79 13.44 5.91
N PRO A 453 -2.62 14.05 7.09
CA PRO A 453 -3.07 15.42 7.33
C PRO A 453 -2.30 16.40 6.44
N ALA A 454 -3.02 17.38 5.88
CA ALA A 454 -2.43 18.47 5.11
C ALA A 454 -1.53 19.35 6.01
N PRO A 455 -0.39 19.86 5.50
CA PRO A 455 0.42 20.82 6.23
C PRO A 455 -0.39 22.09 6.53
N ALA A 456 -0.26 22.59 7.76
CA ALA A 456 -0.91 23.82 8.19
C ALA A 456 -0.53 24.99 7.25
N PRO A 457 -1.48 25.87 6.89
CA PRO A 457 -1.19 27.03 6.08
C PRO A 457 -0.17 27.93 6.79
N PRO A 458 0.76 28.58 6.05
CA PRO A 458 1.70 29.52 6.64
C PRO A 458 0.93 30.66 7.31
N ALA A 459 1.33 31.00 8.53
CA ALA A 459 0.76 32.09 9.30
C ALA A 459 0.69 33.36 8.45
N GLY A 460 -0.52 33.90 8.31
CA GLY A 460 -0.79 35.10 7.53
C GLY A 460 0.08 36.27 7.99
N LYS A 461 0.67 36.98 7.03
CA LYS A 461 1.42 38.22 7.29
C LYS A 461 0.53 39.20 8.08
N PRO A 462 1.06 39.88 9.11
CA PRO A 462 0.31 40.91 9.84
C PRO A 462 -0.10 42.04 8.89
N ALA A 463 -1.33 42.52 9.07
CA ALA A 463 -1.88 43.64 8.32
C ALA A 463 -1.02 44.91 8.55
N PRO A 464 -0.82 45.74 7.51
CA PRO A 464 -0.13 47.02 7.68
C PRO A 464 -0.95 47.95 8.59
N PRO A 465 -0.28 48.76 9.42
CA PRO A 465 -0.96 49.69 10.32
C PRO A 465 -1.76 50.72 9.52
N ALA A 466 -2.97 51.02 10.01
CA ALA A 466 -3.84 52.03 9.44
C ALA A 466 -3.14 53.42 9.46
N PRO A 467 -3.29 54.23 8.41
CA PRO A 467 -2.74 55.58 8.39
C PRO A 467 -3.42 56.43 9.47
N GLY A 468 -2.62 56.93 10.40
CA GLY A 468 -3.06 57.80 11.49
C GLY A 468 -3.63 59.12 10.98
N LYS A 469 -4.67 59.60 11.67
CA LYS A 469 -5.16 60.98 11.62
C LYS A 469 -4.56 61.78 12.76
#